data_AF-A0A428SXI0-F1
#
_entry.id   AF-A0A428SXI0-F1
#
_cell.length_a   1.000
_cell.length_b   1.000
_cell.length_c   1.000
_cell.angle_alpha   90.00
_cell.angle_beta   90.00
_cell.angle_gamma   90.00
#
_symmetry.space_group_name_H-M   'P 1'
#
loop_
_entity.id
_entity.type
_entity.pdbx_description
1 polymer ?
#
loop_
_entity_poly.entity_id
_entity_poly.type
_entity_poly.pdbx_seq_one_letter_code
_entity_poly.pdbx_strand_id
1 'polypeptide(L)'
;MIKINPVIVHILLSLLLLGIAIGVHVHASSLSLPISPAVSILTILLPVSGFLINMFYSRHGPISSSSSNRIAKLAPLIVQVLQGLATTILATILFETILPSSTLDCVLETQWMHMFRAHDAGGIQSIQDAYDCCGLNTVRDRAYPFIPGKAETCTKRYERDTACKGSWRGALQKTSGVDLLVVIVVGLIQVSNIRK
;
A
#
# COMPACT_ATOMS: atom_id res chain seq x y z
N MET A 1 -35.37 -15.50 -7.33
CA MET A 1 -34.74 -14.53 -6.40
C MET A 1 -33.64 -15.25 -5.64
N ILE A 2 -32.37 -14.97 -5.94
CA ILE A 2 -31.23 -15.53 -5.21
C ILE A 2 -31.10 -14.76 -3.89
N LYS A 3 -31.40 -15.40 -2.75
CA LYS A 3 -31.11 -14.84 -1.42
C LYS A 3 -29.62 -15.02 -1.15
N ILE A 4 -28.82 -14.01 -1.48
CA ILE A 4 -27.39 -14.01 -1.16
C ILE A 4 -27.23 -13.71 0.34
N ASN A 5 -26.52 -14.59 1.06
CA ASN A 5 -26.24 -14.40 2.47
C ASN A 5 -25.26 -13.22 2.67
N PRO A 6 -25.61 -12.18 3.44
CA PRO A 6 -24.75 -11.00 3.63
C PRO A 6 -23.39 -11.34 4.25
N VAL A 7 -23.28 -12.43 4.99
CA VAL A 7 -22.02 -12.93 5.55
C VAL A 7 -21.10 -13.46 4.46
N ILE A 8 -21.65 -14.19 3.47
CA ILE A 8 -20.88 -14.72 2.33
C ILE A 8 -20.36 -13.55 1.48
N VAL A 9 -21.18 -12.51 1.28
CA VAL A 9 -20.74 -11.30 0.56
C VAL A 9 -19.57 -10.62 1.26
N HIS A 10 -19.63 -10.48 2.60
CA HIS A 10 -18.54 -9.91 3.37
C HIS A 10 -17.25 -10.72 3.26
N ILE A 11 -17.32 -12.05 3.38
CA ILE A 11 -16.16 -12.94 3.24
C ILE A 11 -15.51 -12.78 1.87
N LEU A 12 -16.31 -12.84 0.80
CA LEU A 12 -15.81 -12.72 -0.57
C LEU A 12 -15.17 -11.35 -0.82
N LEU A 13 -15.78 -10.28 -0.31
CA LEU A 13 -15.26 -8.93 -0.43
C LEU A 13 -13.94 -8.76 0.35
N SER A 14 -13.85 -9.25 1.59
CA SER A 14 -12.62 -9.21 2.38
C SER A 14 -11.49 -9.99 1.72
N LEU A 15 -11.77 -11.18 1.16
CA LEU A 15 -10.78 -11.98 0.43
C LEU A 15 -10.30 -11.28 -0.85
N LEU A 16 -11.22 -10.66 -1.59
CA LEU A 16 -10.88 -9.87 -2.77
C LEU A 16 -9.95 -8.70 -2.42
N LEU A 17 -10.31 -7.92 -1.39
CA LEU A 17 -9.51 -6.78 -0.94
C LEU A 17 -8.13 -7.21 -0.44
N LEU A 18 -8.05 -8.33 0.28
CA LEU A 18 -6.78 -8.91 0.71
C LEU A 18 -5.91 -9.31 -0.49
N GLY A 19 -6.49 -9.98 -1.50
CA GLY A 19 -5.77 -10.34 -2.72
C GLY A 19 -5.22 -9.12 -3.46
N ILE A 20 -6.03 -8.05 -3.56
CA ILE A 20 -5.61 -6.78 -4.17
C ILE A 20 -4.44 -6.16 -3.38
N ALA A 21 -4.55 -6.07 -2.05
CA ALA A 21 -3.52 -5.49 -1.20
C ALA A 21 -2.19 -6.28 -1.28
N ILE A 22 -2.24 -7.60 -1.32
CA ILE A 22 -1.05 -8.45 -1.51
C ILE A 22 -0.44 -8.21 -2.89
N GLY A 23 -1.26 -8.17 -3.95
CA GLY A 23 -0.78 -7.90 -5.31
C GLY A 23 -0.09 -6.55 -5.43
N VAL A 24 -0.69 -5.52 -4.81
CA VAL A 24 -0.10 -4.18 -4.69
C VAL A 24 1.23 -4.23 -3.95
N HIS A 25 1.31 -4.92 -2.81
CA HIS A 25 2.55 -5.05 -2.03
C HIS A 25 3.67 -5.70 -2.85
N VAL A 26 3.39 -6.82 -3.51
CA VAL A 26 4.38 -7.54 -4.34
C VAL A 26 4.87 -6.66 -5.48
N HIS A 27 3.95 -5.99 -6.18
CA HIS A 27 4.31 -5.07 -7.24
C HIS A 27 5.16 -3.91 -6.70
N ALA A 28 4.75 -3.32 -5.57
CA ALA A 28 5.46 -2.24 -4.91
C ALA A 28 6.90 -2.61 -4.55
N SER A 29 7.09 -3.79 -3.96
CA SER A 29 8.41 -4.31 -3.58
C SER A 29 9.29 -4.64 -4.79
N SER A 30 8.73 -5.20 -5.86
CA SER A 30 9.50 -5.53 -7.07
C SER A 30 10.09 -4.31 -7.77
N LEU A 31 9.44 -3.16 -7.62
CA LEU A 31 9.76 -1.88 -8.25
C LEU A 31 10.38 -0.88 -7.25
N SER A 32 10.77 -1.36 -6.07
CA SER A 32 11.37 -0.59 -4.97
C SER A 32 10.65 0.74 -4.69
N LEU A 33 9.32 0.75 -4.84
CA LEU A 33 8.52 1.94 -4.65
C LEU A 33 8.65 2.42 -3.20
N PRO A 34 8.77 3.74 -2.94
CA PRO A 34 8.94 4.28 -1.60
C PRO A 34 7.62 4.33 -0.83
N ILE A 35 6.91 3.20 -0.77
CA ILE A 35 5.76 3.02 0.10
C ILE A 35 6.31 2.53 1.44
N SER A 36 6.00 3.25 2.51
CA SER A 36 6.43 2.84 3.84
C SER A 36 5.92 1.42 4.12
N PRO A 37 6.77 0.48 4.57
CA PRO A 37 6.35 -0.89 4.86
C PRO A 37 5.23 -0.92 5.90
N ALA A 38 5.17 0.07 6.80
CA ALA A 38 4.08 0.23 7.75
C ALA A 38 2.73 0.45 7.07
N VAL A 39 2.67 1.29 6.02
CA VAL A 39 1.43 1.58 5.26
C VAL A 39 0.94 0.32 4.55
N SER A 40 1.85 -0.41 3.92
CA SER A 40 1.49 -1.63 3.20
C SER A 40 1.02 -2.75 4.15
N ILE A 41 1.74 -2.98 5.26
CA ILE A 41 1.35 -3.96 6.29
C ILE A 41 0.01 -3.60 6.92
N LEU A 42 -0.20 -2.34 7.30
CA LEU A 42 -1.47 -1.92 7.89
C LEU A 42 -2.62 -2.10 6.89
N THR A 43 -2.44 -1.77 5.61
CA THR A 43 -3.48 -1.94 4.57
C THR A 43 -3.89 -3.40 4.40
N ILE A 44 -2.96 -4.35 4.58
CA ILE A 44 -3.24 -5.80 4.59
C ILE A 44 -3.95 -6.23 5.87
N LEU A 45 -3.52 -5.72 7.04
CA LEU A 45 -4.07 -6.11 8.34
C LEU A 45 -5.49 -5.60 8.57
N LEU A 46 -5.82 -4.41 8.04
CA LEU A 46 -7.14 -3.78 8.21
C LEU A 46 -8.33 -4.67 7.80
N PRO A 47 -8.37 -5.27 6.60
CA PRO A 47 -9.48 -6.16 6.21
C PRO A 47 -9.49 -7.47 7.02
N VAL A 48 -8.33 -7.99 7.43
CA VAL A 48 -8.21 -9.23 8.20
C VAL A 48 -8.72 -9.04 9.63
N SER A 49 -8.33 -7.95 10.30
CA SER A 49 -8.80 -7.63 11.65
C SER A 49 -10.32 -7.47 11.68
N GLY A 50 -10.88 -6.68 10.76
CA GLY A 50 -12.32 -6.47 10.66
C GLY A 50 -13.10 -7.77 10.45
N PHE A 51 -12.56 -8.68 9.63
CA PHE A 51 -13.18 -9.99 9.40
C PHE A 51 -13.19 -10.88 10.66
N LEU A 52 -12.02 -11.02 11.31
CA LEU A 52 -11.87 -11.86 12.51
C LEU A 52 -12.76 -11.39 13.66
N ILE A 53 -12.85 -10.07 13.84
CA ILE A 53 -13.70 -9.44 14.85
C ILE A 53 -15.17 -9.77 14.60
N ASN A 54 -15.65 -9.53 13.39
CA ASN A 54 -17.06 -9.77 13.05
C ASN A 54 -17.43 -11.26 13.19
N MET A 55 -16.54 -12.15 12.76
CA MET A 55 -16.71 -13.60 12.93
C MET A 55 -16.75 -14.02 14.41
N PHE A 56 -15.87 -13.45 15.25
CA PHE A 56 -15.82 -13.76 16.67
C PHE A 56 -17.11 -13.35 17.39
N TYR A 57 -17.57 -12.12 17.17
CA TYR A 57 -18.79 -11.59 17.79
C TYR A 57 -20.07 -12.24 17.26
N SER A 58 -20.13 -12.57 15.96
CA SER A 58 -21.29 -13.25 15.38
C SER A 58 -21.43 -14.70 15.88
N ARG A 59 -20.31 -15.37 16.20
CA ARG A 59 -20.30 -16.76 16.68
C ARG A 59 -20.48 -16.91 18.19
N HIS A 60 -19.95 -16.00 18.99
CA HIS A 60 -19.97 -16.12 20.46
C HIS A 60 -20.98 -15.18 21.14
N GLY A 61 -21.69 -14.34 20.37
CA GLY A 61 -22.51 -13.28 20.91
C GLY A 61 -21.68 -12.20 21.63
N PRO A 62 -22.28 -11.06 22.01
CA PRO A 62 -21.63 -10.15 22.94
C PRO A 62 -21.32 -10.92 24.24
N ILE A 63 -20.10 -10.76 24.76
CA ILE A 63 -19.65 -11.39 26.01
C ILE A 63 -20.74 -11.20 27.06
N SER A 64 -21.28 -12.33 27.56
CA SER A 64 -22.36 -12.38 28.52
C SER A 64 -22.21 -11.31 29.61
N SER A 65 -23.31 -10.60 29.88
CA SER A 65 -23.42 -9.52 30.87
C SER A 65 -22.93 -9.92 32.28
N SER A 66 -22.82 -11.23 32.53
CA SER A 66 -22.29 -11.86 33.75
C SER A 66 -20.78 -11.69 33.99
N SER A 67 -20.00 -11.22 33.01
CA SER A 67 -18.57 -10.93 33.19
C SER A 67 -18.37 -9.65 33.99
N SER A 68 -17.66 -9.70 35.13
CA SER A 68 -17.30 -8.50 35.93
C SER A 68 -16.21 -7.64 35.27
N ASN A 69 -15.55 -8.16 34.23
CA ASN A 69 -14.46 -7.50 33.55
C ASN A 69 -14.99 -6.40 32.60
N ARG A 70 -14.97 -5.15 33.06
CA ARG A 70 -15.31 -3.96 32.27
C ARG A 70 -14.52 -3.86 30.95
N ILE A 71 -13.26 -4.31 30.94
CA ILE A 71 -12.41 -4.35 29.74
C ILE A 71 -12.98 -5.30 28.67
N ALA A 72 -13.48 -6.47 29.07
CA ALA A 72 -14.07 -7.43 28.14
C ALA A 72 -15.33 -6.87 27.46
N LYS A 73 -16.09 -6.01 28.17
CA LYS A 73 -17.26 -5.31 27.63
C LYS A 73 -16.89 -4.16 26.69
N LEU A 74 -15.76 -3.48 26.94
CA LEU A 74 -15.27 -2.35 26.14
C LEU A 74 -14.34 -2.74 24.98
N ALA A 75 -13.81 -3.96 24.98
CA ALA A 75 -12.95 -4.49 23.92
C ALA A 75 -13.46 -4.26 22.48
N PRO A 76 -14.74 -4.51 22.12
CA PRO A 76 -15.20 -4.26 20.75
C PRO A 76 -15.10 -2.79 20.37
N LEU A 77 -15.46 -1.90 21.29
CA LEU A 77 -15.43 -0.46 21.07
C LEU A 77 -13.99 0.05 20.90
N ILE A 78 -13.07 -0.41 21.77
CA ILE A 78 -11.65 -0.01 21.71
C ILE A 78 -11.03 -0.42 20.38
N VAL A 79 -11.25 -1.67 19.97
CA VAL A 79 -10.69 -2.20 18.72
C VAL A 79 -11.30 -1.48 17.52
N GLN A 80 -12.60 -1.19 17.55
CA GLN A 80 -13.26 -0.45 16.48
C GLN A 80 -12.77 0.99 16.34
N VAL A 81 -12.54 1.69 17.45
CA VAL A 81 -11.95 3.04 17.45
C VAL A 81 -10.53 3.00 16.90
N LEU A 82 -9.71 2.04 17.34
CA LEU A 82 -8.34 1.90 16.86
C LEU A 82 -8.29 1.61 15.35
N GLN A 83 -9.17 0.74 14.88
CA GLN A 83 -9.32 0.42 13.47
C GLN A 83 -9.76 1.65 12.65
N GLY A 84 -10.70 2.43 13.16
CA GLY A 84 -11.14 3.67 12.52
C GLY A 84 -10.01 4.69 12.42
N LEU A 85 -9.25 4.89 13.50
CA LEU A 85 -8.07 5.74 13.51
C LEU A 85 -7.03 5.28 12.49
N ALA A 86 -6.67 3.99 12.47
CA ALA A 86 -5.73 3.44 11.50
C ALA A 86 -6.23 3.64 10.05
N THR A 87 -7.52 3.43 9.80
CA THR A 87 -8.15 3.66 8.48
C THR A 87 -8.02 5.12 8.06
N THR A 88 -8.31 6.07 8.95
CA THR A 88 -8.18 7.50 8.64
C THR A 88 -6.74 7.93 8.39
N ILE A 89 -5.79 7.48 9.22
CA ILE A 89 -4.37 7.82 9.07
C ILE A 89 -3.85 7.27 7.73
N LEU A 90 -4.18 6.02 7.40
CA LEU A 90 -3.79 5.42 6.12
C LEU A 90 -4.41 6.16 4.95
N ALA A 91 -5.70 6.47 5.01
CA ALA A 91 -6.38 7.20 3.94
C ALA A 91 -5.70 8.55 3.68
N THR A 92 -5.35 9.29 4.74
CA THR A 92 -4.64 10.56 4.62
C THR A 92 -3.27 10.39 3.96
N ILE A 93 -2.44 9.46 4.46
CA ILE A 93 -1.10 9.22 3.90
C ILE A 93 -1.17 8.82 2.42
N LEU A 94 -2.07 7.89 2.09
CA LEU A 94 -2.25 7.43 0.72
C LEU A 94 -2.73 8.56 -0.19
N PHE A 95 -3.67 9.37 0.29
CA PHE A 95 -4.16 10.54 -0.44
C PHE A 95 -3.05 11.56 -0.75
N GLU A 96 -2.18 11.85 0.20
CA GLU A 96 -1.03 12.75 0.00
C GLU A 96 -0.07 12.25 -1.10
N THR A 97 0.10 10.93 -1.22
CA THR A 97 0.99 10.34 -2.25
C THR A 97 0.37 10.28 -3.64
N ILE A 98 -0.94 10.48 -3.79
CA ILE A 98 -1.61 10.56 -5.09
C ILE A 98 -1.39 11.95 -5.71
N LEU A 99 -1.37 13.00 -4.90
CA LEU A 99 -1.20 14.36 -5.39
C LEU A 99 0.27 14.68 -5.70
N PRO A 100 0.58 15.25 -6.87
CA PRO A 100 1.93 15.72 -7.16
C PRO A 100 2.33 16.80 -6.15
N SER A 101 3.35 16.52 -5.34
CA SER A 101 3.89 17.47 -4.36
C SER A 101 5.42 17.44 -4.38
N SER A 102 6.04 18.50 -3.87
CA SER A 102 7.49 18.56 -3.64
C SER A 102 7.94 17.52 -2.60
N THR A 103 7.07 17.17 -1.65
CA THR A 103 7.32 16.09 -0.69
C THR A 103 7.44 14.74 -1.40
N LEU A 104 6.53 14.45 -2.34
CA LEU A 104 6.57 13.22 -3.13
C LEU A 104 7.86 13.14 -3.97
N ASP A 105 8.29 14.26 -4.58
CA ASP A 105 9.58 14.35 -5.27
C ASP A 105 10.76 14.03 -4.34
N CYS A 106 10.75 14.62 -3.15
CA CYS A 106 11.80 14.42 -2.16
C CYS A 106 11.89 12.95 -1.73
N VAL A 107 10.74 12.29 -1.51
CA VAL A 107 10.67 10.87 -1.15
C VAL A 107 11.23 9.97 -2.26
N LEU A 108 10.85 10.22 -3.52
CA LEU A 108 11.37 9.50 -4.69
C LEU A 108 12.89 9.69 -4.84
N GLU A 109 13.36 10.93 -4.77
CA GLU A 109 14.78 11.29 -4.83
C GLU A 109 15.57 10.60 -3.71
N THR A 110 15.06 10.65 -2.48
CA THR A 110 15.69 10.03 -1.31
C THR A 110 15.81 8.52 -1.47
N GLN A 111 14.75 7.86 -1.92
CA GLN A 111 14.75 6.40 -2.12
C GLN A 111 15.71 5.98 -3.22
N TRP A 112 15.70 6.70 -4.35
CA TRP A 112 16.64 6.42 -5.44
C TRP A 112 18.10 6.65 -5.01
N MET A 113 18.36 7.75 -4.30
CA MET A 113 19.68 8.04 -3.75
C MET A 113 20.13 6.95 -2.78
N HIS A 114 19.24 6.43 -1.95
CA HIS A 114 19.54 5.32 -1.05
C HIS A 114 19.96 4.07 -1.83
N MET A 115 19.19 3.64 -2.83
CA MET A 115 19.54 2.50 -3.69
C MET A 115 20.87 2.72 -4.41
N PHE A 116 21.10 3.92 -4.95
CA PHE A 116 22.34 4.24 -5.65
C PHE A 116 23.56 4.19 -4.72
N ARG A 117 23.48 4.78 -3.52
CA ARG A 117 24.56 4.74 -2.53
C ARG A 117 24.84 3.33 -2.02
N ALA A 118 23.78 2.53 -1.84
CA ALA A 118 23.89 1.12 -1.48
C ALA A 118 24.42 0.24 -2.63
N HIS A 119 24.64 0.80 -3.82
CA HIS A 119 24.97 0.05 -5.04
C HIS A 119 23.97 -1.08 -5.31
N ASP A 120 22.68 -0.83 -5.03
CA ASP A 120 21.59 -1.74 -5.30
C ASP A 120 21.28 -1.76 -6.81
N ALA A 121 22.11 -2.54 -7.51
CA ALA A 121 21.98 -2.79 -8.94
C ALA A 121 20.61 -3.39 -9.28
N GLY A 122 20.13 -4.32 -8.47
CA GLY A 122 18.87 -5.02 -8.71
C GLY A 122 17.67 -4.08 -8.64
N GLY A 123 17.60 -3.24 -7.60
CA GLY A 123 16.52 -2.27 -7.43
C GLY A 123 16.45 -1.25 -8.57
N ILE A 124 17.57 -0.60 -8.89
CA ILE A 124 17.60 0.41 -9.97
C ILE A 124 17.40 -0.24 -11.34
N GLN A 125 18.02 -1.40 -11.60
CA GLN A 125 17.82 -2.11 -12.86
C GLN A 125 16.36 -2.53 -13.05
N SER A 126 15.71 -3.09 -12.01
CA SER A 126 14.30 -3.50 -12.07
C SER A 126 13.40 -2.33 -12.47
N ILE A 127 13.60 -1.15 -11.88
CA ILE A 127 12.84 0.05 -12.22
C ILE A 127 13.12 0.49 -13.67
N GLN A 128 14.39 0.55 -14.06
CA GLN A 128 14.78 0.93 -15.42
C GLN A 128 14.22 -0.03 -16.48
N ASP A 129 14.22 -1.33 -16.20
CA ASP A 129 13.72 -2.37 -17.09
C ASP A 129 12.19 -2.38 -17.16
N ALA A 130 11.50 -2.14 -16.04
CA ALA A 130 10.05 -2.12 -16.00
C ALA A 130 9.42 -0.91 -16.72
N TYR A 131 10.11 0.23 -16.74
CA TYR A 131 9.59 1.48 -17.35
C TYR A 131 10.34 1.93 -18.60
N ASP A 132 11.25 1.10 -19.11
CA ASP A 132 12.07 1.39 -20.30
C ASP A 132 12.73 2.79 -20.24
N CYS A 133 13.33 3.07 -19.08
CA CYS A 133 13.93 4.37 -18.77
C CYS A 133 15.38 4.23 -18.25
N CYS A 134 16.10 5.34 -18.18
CA CYS A 134 17.44 5.42 -17.60
C CYS A 134 17.53 6.58 -16.61
N GLY A 135 18.16 6.33 -15.46
CA GLY A 135 18.42 7.35 -14.44
C GLY A 135 17.16 8.03 -13.87
N LEU A 136 17.31 8.78 -12.78
CA LEU A 136 16.14 9.36 -12.12
C LEU A 136 15.65 10.63 -12.83
N ASN A 137 16.39 11.74 -12.69
CA ASN A 137 15.96 13.04 -13.23
C ASN A 137 16.37 13.23 -14.69
N THR A 138 17.44 12.54 -15.12
CA THR A 138 17.94 12.52 -16.50
C THR A 138 18.47 11.12 -16.82
N VAL A 139 18.67 10.82 -18.10
CA VAL A 139 19.20 9.52 -18.57
C VAL A 139 20.56 9.12 -17.99
N ARG A 140 21.32 10.10 -17.45
CA ARG A 140 22.65 9.90 -16.85
C ARG A 140 22.62 9.96 -15.32
N ASP A 141 21.53 10.43 -14.75
CA ASP A 141 21.43 10.69 -13.32
C ASP A 141 21.30 9.40 -12.53
N ARG A 142 22.42 8.94 -11.93
CA ARG A 142 22.48 7.74 -11.07
C ARG A 142 21.87 6.50 -11.75
N ALA A 143 22.11 6.38 -13.05
CA ALA A 143 21.61 5.28 -13.85
C ALA A 143 22.43 4.00 -13.61
N TYR A 144 21.74 2.86 -13.65
CA TYR A 144 22.40 1.56 -13.74
C TYR A 144 22.71 1.25 -15.22
N PRO A 145 23.84 0.62 -15.58
CA PRO A 145 24.90 0.09 -14.70
C PRO A 145 25.83 1.17 -14.11
N PHE A 146 26.30 0.95 -12.88
CA PHE A 146 27.20 1.84 -12.14
C PHE A 146 28.65 1.75 -12.65
N ILE A 147 28.89 2.21 -13.87
CA ILE A 147 30.24 2.19 -14.47
C ILE A 147 30.90 3.56 -14.29
N PRO A 148 32.04 3.65 -13.57
CA PRO A 148 32.79 4.90 -13.41
C PRO A 148 33.14 5.51 -14.77
N GLY A 149 32.85 6.80 -14.94
CA GLY A 149 33.18 7.55 -16.17
C GLY A 149 32.34 7.19 -17.41
N LYS A 150 31.31 6.34 -17.30
CA LYS A 150 30.45 5.95 -18.43
C LYS A 150 28.95 6.06 -18.12
N ALA A 151 28.49 7.25 -17.72
CA ALA A 151 27.09 7.50 -17.41
C ALA A 151 26.12 7.27 -18.60
N GLU A 152 26.61 7.33 -19.85
CA GLU A 152 25.82 7.05 -21.06
C GLU A 152 25.60 5.55 -21.33
N THR A 153 26.14 4.66 -20.48
CA THR A 153 26.09 3.21 -20.74
C THR A 153 24.66 2.69 -20.79
N CYS A 154 23.76 3.23 -19.96
CA CYS A 154 22.36 2.81 -19.98
C CYS A 154 21.70 3.11 -21.34
N THR A 155 21.78 4.36 -21.80
CA THR A 155 21.25 4.81 -23.11
C THR A 155 21.89 4.06 -24.27
N LYS A 156 23.21 3.82 -24.25
CA LYS A 156 23.91 3.14 -25.35
C LYS A 156 23.68 1.63 -25.38
N ARG A 157 23.44 1.01 -24.23
CA ARG A 157 23.28 -0.45 -24.11
C ARG A 157 21.83 -0.89 -24.31
N TYR A 158 20.88 -0.07 -23.87
CA TYR A 158 19.46 -0.40 -23.86
C TYR A 158 18.62 0.49 -24.76
N GLU A 159 19.23 1.48 -25.43
CA GLU A 159 18.56 2.41 -26.36
C GLU A 159 17.43 3.24 -25.73
N ARG A 160 17.49 3.42 -24.40
CA ARG A 160 16.52 4.19 -23.61
C ARG A 160 16.94 5.65 -23.46
N ASP A 161 16.07 6.57 -23.84
CA ASP A 161 16.32 8.01 -23.86
C ASP A 161 15.42 8.82 -22.91
N THR A 162 14.62 8.14 -22.09
CA THR A 162 13.72 8.77 -21.12
C THR A 162 14.19 8.63 -19.68
N ALA A 163 13.83 9.61 -18.83
CA ALA A 163 14.14 9.61 -17.40
C ALA A 163 13.07 8.86 -16.58
N CYS A 164 13.48 8.11 -15.57
CA CYS A 164 12.57 7.24 -14.81
C CYS A 164 11.61 7.97 -13.87
N LYS A 165 11.93 9.20 -13.44
CA LYS A 165 11.17 9.92 -12.42
C LYS A 165 9.67 10.05 -12.72
N GLY A 166 9.32 10.33 -13.97
CA GLY A 166 7.92 10.48 -14.38
C GLY A 166 7.13 9.18 -14.26
N SER A 167 7.61 8.12 -14.92
CA SER A 167 6.96 6.80 -14.91
C SER A 167 6.93 6.17 -13.52
N TRP A 168 8.02 6.30 -12.76
CA TRP A 168 8.14 5.75 -11.42
C TRP A 168 7.25 6.49 -10.41
N ARG A 169 7.14 7.83 -10.51
CA ARG A 169 6.13 8.60 -9.77
C ARG A 169 4.72 8.14 -10.12
N GLY A 170 4.41 8.02 -11.40
CA GLY A 170 3.07 7.63 -11.85
C GLY A 170 2.68 6.25 -11.31
N ALA A 171 3.63 5.32 -11.22
CA ALA A 171 3.41 4.01 -10.60
C ALA A 171 3.13 4.12 -9.10
N LEU A 172 3.85 4.98 -8.37
CA LEU A 172 3.58 5.25 -6.96
C LEU A 172 2.17 5.82 -6.75
N GLN A 173 1.79 6.82 -7.54
CA GLN A 173 0.46 7.43 -7.46
C GLN A 173 -0.65 6.41 -7.76
N LYS A 174 -0.47 5.57 -8.79
CA LYS A 174 -1.44 4.50 -9.12
C LYS A 174 -1.56 3.48 -7.99
N THR A 175 -0.42 3.03 -7.46
CA THR A 175 -0.36 2.04 -6.39
C THR A 175 -1.06 2.58 -5.13
N SER A 176 -0.71 3.79 -4.71
CA SER A 176 -1.37 4.48 -3.59
C SER A 176 -2.86 4.72 -3.83
N GLY A 177 -3.28 5.00 -5.06
CA GLY A 177 -4.68 5.13 -5.43
C GLY A 177 -5.49 3.84 -5.25
N VAL A 178 -4.90 2.70 -5.60
CA VAL A 178 -5.51 1.38 -5.37
C VAL A 178 -5.60 1.08 -3.88
N ASP A 179 -4.52 1.32 -3.12
CA ASP A 179 -4.53 1.13 -1.66
C ASP A 179 -5.56 2.05 -0.99
N LEU A 180 -5.70 3.30 -1.45
CA LEU A 180 -6.70 4.23 -0.92
C LEU A 180 -8.12 3.70 -1.16
N LEU A 181 -8.39 3.17 -2.35
CA LEU A 181 -9.68 2.54 -2.66
C LEU A 181 -9.96 1.37 -1.70
N VAL A 182 -8.98 0.50 -1.45
CA VAL A 182 -9.10 -0.60 -0.49
C VAL A 182 -9.45 -0.07 0.89
N VAL A 183 -8.72 0.94 1.39
CA VAL A 183 -8.95 1.55 2.70
C VAL A 183 -10.34 2.19 2.80
N ILE A 184 -10.81 2.89 1.77
CA ILE A 184 -12.16 3.49 1.72
C ILE A 184 -13.23 2.40 1.80
N VAL A 185 -13.12 1.34 0.99
CA VAL A 185 -14.10 0.23 0.99
C VAL A 185 -14.13 -0.44 2.36
N VAL A 186 -12.96 -0.69 2.97
CA VAL A 186 -12.86 -1.22 4.33
C VAL A 186 -13.51 -0.28 5.35
N GLY A 187 -13.31 1.03 5.24
CA GLY A 187 -13.95 2.03 6.10
C GLY A 187 -15.48 2.03 5.97
N LEU A 188 -16.01 1.94 4.74
CA LEU A 188 -17.45 1.85 4.50
C LEU A 188 -18.05 0.57 5.11
N ILE A 189 -17.35 -0.55 4.99
CA ILE A 189 -17.73 -1.81 5.64
C ILE A 189 -17.79 -1.64 7.16
N GLN A 190 -16.77 -1.03 7.76
CA GLN A 190 -16.75 -0.76 9.21
C GLN A 190 -17.94 0.08 9.66
N VAL A 191 -18.23 1.19 8.96
CA VAL A 191 -19.37 2.06 9.26
C VAL A 191 -20.71 1.33 9.11
N SER A 192 -20.83 0.47 8.10
CA SER A 192 -22.07 -0.32 7.89
C SER A 192 -22.32 -1.33 9.01
N ASN A 193 -21.25 -1.86 9.62
CA ASN A 193 -21.33 -2.79 10.76
C ASN A 193 -21.62 -2.08 12.09
N ILE A 194 -21.36 -0.78 12.21
CA ILE A 194 -21.74 0.04 13.39
C ILE A 194 -23.25 0.27 13.46
N ARG A 195 -23.92 0.38 12.31
CA ARG A 195 -25.34 0.77 12.22
C ARG A 195 -26.31 -0.41 12.40
N LYS A 196 -25.83 -1.65 12.58
CA LYS A 196 -26.64 -2.85 12.83
C LYS A 196 -26.58 -3.25 14.30
#